data_AF-Q2UIN9-F1
#
_entry.id   AF-Q2UIN9-F1
#
_cell.length_a   1.000
_cell.length_b   1.000
_cell.length_c   1.000
_cell.angle_alpha   90.00
_cell.angle_beta   90.00
_cell.angle_gamma   90.00
#
_symmetry.space_group_name_H-M   'P 1'
#
loop_
_entity.id
_entity.type
_entity.pdbx_description
1 polymer ?
#
loop_
_entity_poly.entity_id
_entity_poly.type
_entity_poly.pdbx_seq_one_letter_code
_entity_poly.pdbx_strand_id
1 'polypeptide(L)'
;MSLFLLTSEIAIAFQKVYHTTVDHTDNAQRLQTVQELTAYLESTYLCHCDTNIPIQKVAWLSTRSLLSKFEFFVYQLSLNNEQSQEAVSSAAERTLISACVCLEQSMELQTDDLLRGFRWLFASYNQFHCLMYVLWHLCAQPTGPHVVRVWNIVDLVFNVTENDPTRPDPGPTWKVLQHLREKAAQRRGNVAMSSPTQAHGPSDERVPESRTAEQHSGQELEGTGDGFGDLLAPPLDPSSLTEWINLSENLGMYRFEP
;
A
#
# COMPACT_ATOMS: atom_id res chain seq x y z
N MET A 1 -28.77 -11.74 -4.50
CA MET A 1 -28.50 -11.21 -3.15
C MET A 1 -27.97 -9.78 -3.29
N SER A 2 -28.42 -8.82 -2.48
CA SER A 2 -28.05 -7.42 -2.66
C SER A 2 -26.69 -7.12 -2.02
N LEU A 3 -25.80 -6.46 -2.79
CA LEU A 3 -24.54 -5.89 -2.32
C LEU A 3 -24.71 -5.11 -1.00
N PHE A 4 -25.83 -4.40 -0.86
CA PHE A 4 -26.19 -3.60 0.31
C PHE A 4 -26.20 -4.39 1.63
N LEU A 5 -26.74 -5.61 1.64
CA LEU A 5 -26.79 -6.43 2.85
C LEU A 5 -25.39 -6.86 3.29
N LEU A 6 -24.55 -7.25 2.33
CA LEU A 6 -23.16 -7.59 2.58
C LEU A 6 -22.39 -6.38 3.10
N THR A 7 -22.54 -5.22 2.46
CA THR A 7 -21.88 -3.98 2.91
C THR A 7 -22.36 -3.54 4.29
N SER A 8 -23.64 -3.74 4.65
CA SER A 8 -24.14 -3.39 5.98
C SER A 8 -23.61 -4.33 7.07
N GLU A 9 -23.58 -5.64 6.83
CA GLU A 9 -23.01 -6.62 7.78
C GLU A 9 -21.52 -6.34 8.03
N ILE A 10 -20.78 -6.09 6.95
CA ILE A 10 -19.37 -5.69 6.97
C ILE A 10 -19.19 -4.37 7.73
N ALA A 11 -20.04 -3.36 7.49
CA ALA A 11 -19.96 -2.08 8.18
C ALA A 11 -20.27 -2.20 9.69
N ILE A 12 -21.26 -3.02 10.08
CA ILE A 12 -21.57 -3.29 11.49
C ILE A 12 -20.39 -4.00 12.17
N ALA A 13 -19.81 -5.01 11.51
CA ALA A 13 -18.64 -5.71 12.04
C ALA A 13 -17.41 -4.78 12.12
N PHE A 14 -17.24 -3.91 11.13
CA PHE A 14 -16.20 -2.88 11.13
C PHE A 14 -16.36 -1.92 12.31
N GLN A 15 -17.58 -1.44 12.54
CA GLN A 15 -17.87 -0.58 13.68
C GLN A 15 -17.54 -1.30 15.00
N LYS A 16 -17.82 -2.59 15.13
CA LYS A 16 -17.41 -3.36 16.32
C LYS A 16 -15.89 -3.39 16.47
N VAL A 17 -15.17 -3.76 15.42
CA VAL A 17 -13.69 -3.78 15.43
C VAL A 17 -13.12 -2.40 15.76
N TYR A 18 -13.71 -1.34 15.21
CA TYR A 18 -13.30 0.05 15.43
C TYR A 18 -13.64 0.56 16.83
N HIS A 19 -14.82 0.30 17.37
CA HIS A 19 -15.16 0.73 18.74
C HIS A 19 -14.30 0.00 19.79
N THR A 20 -13.93 -1.25 19.50
CA THR A 20 -12.94 -2.02 20.26
C THR A 20 -11.48 -1.53 20.07
N THR A 21 -11.23 -0.47 19.27
CA THR A 21 -9.93 0.25 19.23
C THR A 21 -9.77 1.28 20.34
N VAL A 22 -10.89 1.79 20.87
CA VAL A 22 -10.87 2.75 21.99
C VAL A 22 -10.58 2.03 23.32
N ASP A 23 -10.98 0.76 23.41
CA ASP A 23 -10.56 -0.14 24.48
C ASP A 23 -9.25 -0.84 24.11
N HIS A 24 -8.34 -1.05 25.07
CA HIS A 24 -7.03 -1.72 24.92
C HIS A 24 -7.14 -3.21 24.54
N THR A 25 -7.84 -3.53 23.47
CA THR A 25 -8.03 -4.89 22.98
C THR A 25 -6.80 -5.34 22.21
N ASP A 26 -6.46 -6.62 22.33
CA ASP A 26 -5.31 -7.23 21.66
C ASP A 26 -5.52 -7.29 20.13
N ASN A 27 -4.47 -6.98 19.35
CA ASN A 27 -4.52 -7.06 17.88
C ASN A 27 -4.83 -8.48 17.39
N ALA A 28 -4.41 -9.50 18.14
CA ALA A 28 -4.76 -10.89 17.84
C ALA A 28 -6.28 -11.11 17.84
N GLN A 29 -7.00 -10.52 18.81
CA GLN A 29 -8.45 -10.62 18.90
C GLN A 29 -9.15 -9.86 17.75
N ARG A 30 -8.60 -8.72 17.32
CA ARG A 30 -9.11 -8.00 16.14
C ARG A 30 -8.98 -8.84 14.88
N LEU A 31 -7.80 -9.44 14.67
CA LEU A 31 -7.55 -10.30 13.52
C LEU A 31 -8.46 -11.54 13.54
N GLN A 32 -8.63 -12.16 14.71
CA GLN A 32 -9.57 -13.27 14.88
C GLN A 32 -11.00 -12.86 14.51
N THR A 33 -11.45 -11.68 14.93
CA THR A 33 -12.79 -11.17 14.58
C THR A 33 -12.95 -11.01 13.07
N VAL A 34 -11.93 -10.50 12.37
CA VAL A 34 -11.95 -10.36 10.90
C VAL A 34 -11.98 -11.75 10.22
N GLN A 35 -11.24 -12.73 10.75
CA GLN A 35 -11.22 -14.09 10.22
C GLN A 35 -12.57 -14.80 10.42
N GLU A 36 -13.17 -14.68 11.61
CA GLU A 36 -14.49 -15.24 11.91
C GLU A 36 -15.57 -14.63 11.02
N LEU A 37 -15.55 -13.30 10.83
CA LEU A 37 -16.44 -12.62 9.91
C LEU A 37 -16.25 -13.10 8.47
N THR A 38 -14.99 -13.24 8.03
CA THR A 38 -14.67 -13.73 6.68
C THR A 38 -15.26 -15.11 6.47
N ALA A 39 -15.01 -16.05 7.39
CA ALA A 39 -15.54 -17.40 7.32
C ALA A 39 -17.08 -17.42 7.31
N TYR A 40 -17.72 -16.60 8.16
CA TYR A 40 -19.18 -16.47 8.21
C TYR A 40 -19.76 -15.95 6.89
N LEU A 41 -19.18 -14.90 6.32
CA LEU A 41 -19.66 -14.33 5.06
C LEU A 41 -19.43 -15.29 3.89
N GLU A 42 -18.29 -16.01 3.89
CA GLU A 42 -17.99 -17.03 2.89
C GLU A 42 -19.00 -18.18 2.93
N SER A 43 -19.28 -18.73 4.11
CA SER A 43 -20.18 -19.88 4.27
C SER A 43 -21.64 -19.54 4.08
N THR A 44 -22.06 -18.33 4.46
CA THR A 44 -23.48 -17.95 4.51
C THR A 44 -23.95 -17.28 3.23
N TYR A 45 -23.08 -16.50 2.57
CA TYR A 45 -23.47 -15.66 1.45
C TYR A 45 -22.64 -15.91 0.19
N LEU A 46 -21.31 -15.90 0.29
CA LEU A 46 -20.47 -15.95 -0.91
C LEU A 46 -20.49 -17.31 -1.60
N CYS A 47 -20.70 -18.40 -0.85
CA CYS A 47 -20.85 -19.75 -1.40
C CYS A 47 -22.01 -19.89 -2.40
N HIS A 48 -22.99 -18.98 -2.36
CA HIS A 48 -24.15 -18.96 -3.23
C HIS A 48 -24.00 -18.01 -4.43
N CYS A 49 -22.88 -17.29 -4.56
CA CYS A 49 -22.64 -16.35 -5.65
C CYS A 49 -22.08 -17.07 -6.88
N ASP A 50 -22.74 -16.90 -8.02
CA ASP A 50 -22.22 -17.29 -9.34
C ASP A 50 -21.41 -16.13 -9.95
N THR A 51 -20.10 -16.32 -10.08
CA THR A 51 -19.19 -15.30 -10.62
C THR A 51 -19.33 -15.09 -12.13
N ASN A 52 -20.20 -15.83 -12.82
CA ASN A 52 -20.58 -15.56 -14.21
C ASN A 52 -21.74 -14.56 -14.33
N ILE A 53 -22.42 -14.26 -13.21
CA ILE A 53 -23.51 -13.27 -13.17
C ILE A 53 -22.92 -11.95 -12.66
N PRO A 54 -22.90 -10.85 -13.46
CA PRO A 54 -22.19 -9.62 -13.13
C PRO A 54 -22.50 -9.07 -11.73
N ILE A 55 -23.78 -8.95 -11.37
CA ILE A 55 -24.20 -8.40 -10.08
C ILE A 55 -23.76 -9.28 -8.89
N GLN A 56 -23.70 -10.60 -9.08
CA GLN A 56 -23.24 -11.52 -8.04
C GLN A 56 -21.72 -11.51 -7.93
N LYS A 57 -21.01 -11.43 -9.06
CA LYS A 57 -19.56 -11.23 -9.09
C LYS A 57 -19.15 -9.91 -8.41
N VAL A 58 -19.89 -8.83 -8.64
CA VAL A 58 -19.69 -7.54 -7.93
C VAL A 58 -19.84 -7.73 -6.42
N ALA A 59 -20.92 -8.37 -5.98
CA ALA A 59 -21.16 -8.63 -4.56
C ALA A 59 -20.02 -9.46 -3.94
N TRP A 60 -19.57 -10.49 -4.66
CA TRP A 60 -18.49 -11.38 -4.24
C TRP A 60 -17.15 -10.64 -4.12
N LEU A 61 -16.73 -9.95 -5.19
CA LEU A 61 -15.46 -9.21 -5.20
C LEU A 61 -15.46 -8.04 -4.23
N SER A 62 -16.56 -7.28 -4.13
CA SER A 62 -16.65 -6.13 -3.22
C SER A 62 -16.52 -6.59 -1.76
N THR A 63 -17.19 -7.68 -1.40
CA THR A 63 -17.10 -8.26 -0.04
C THR A 63 -15.68 -8.67 0.29
N ARG A 64 -15.00 -9.36 -0.63
CA ARG A 64 -13.60 -9.76 -0.44
C ARG A 64 -12.68 -8.55 -0.33
N SER A 65 -12.85 -7.55 -1.19
CA SER A 65 -12.11 -6.29 -1.15
C SER A 65 -12.25 -5.56 0.18
N LEU A 66 -13.46 -5.48 0.73
CA LEU A 66 -13.73 -4.89 2.04
C LEU A 66 -13.05 -5.67 3.17
N LEU A 67 -13.15 -7.00 3.17
CA LEU A 67 -12.53 -7.86 4.19
C LEU A 67 -11.00 -7.76 4.16
N SER A 68 -10.39 -7.82 2.98
CA SER A 68 -8.94 -7.63 2.84
C SER A 68 -8.50 -6.22 3.26
N LYS A 69 -9.31 -5.20 2.99
CA LYS A 69 -9.05 -3.84 3.50
C LYS A 69 -9.05 -3.80 5.03
N PHE A 70 -9.96 -4.51 5.68
CA PHE A 70 -10.01 -4.57 7.15
C PHE A 70 -8.84 -5.34 7.75
N GLU A 71 -8.45 -6.44 7.13
CA GLU A 71 -7.25 -7.17 7.53
C GLU A 71 -6.01 -6.26 7.45
N PHE A 72 -5.87 -5.52 6.34
CA PHE A 72 -4.81 -4.51 6.17
C PHE A 72 -4.84 -3.47 7.28
N PHE A 73 -6.01 -2.91 7.62
CA PHE A 73 -6.12 -1.92 8.71
C PHE A 73 -5.69 -2.49 10.06
N VAL A 74 -6.06 -3.73 10.37
CA VAL A 74 -5.65 -4.38 11.63
C VAL A 74 -4.13 -4.56 11.66
N TYR A 75 -3.52 -5.02 10.56
CA TYR A 75 -2.06 -5.12 10.49
C TYR A 75 -1.37 -3.76 10.59
N GLN A 76 -1.90 -2.74 9.90
CA GLN A 76 -1.38 -1.38 9.97
C GLN A 76 -1.41 -0.83 11.39
N LEU A 77 -2.52 -1.01 12.12
CA LEU A 77 -2.62 -0.58 13.51
C LEU A 77 -1.61 -1.31 14.41
N SER A 78 -1.34 -2.58 14.13
CA SER A 78 -0.38 -3.36 14.92
C SER A 78 1.06 -2.85 14.82
N LEU A 79 1.42 -2.18 13.70
CA LEU A 79 2.73 -1.55 13.52
C LEU A 79 2.91 -0.30 14.39
N ASN A 80 1.83 0.29 14.89
CA ASN A 80 1.88 1.49 15.72
C ASN A 80 2.18 1.18 17.20
N ASN A 81 2.21 -0.10 17.57
CA ASN A 81 2.52 -0.53 18.92
C ASN A 81 4.04 -0.73 19.07
N GLU A 82 4.59 -0.30 20.21
CA GLU A 82 6.01 -0.48 20.56
C GLU A 82 6.42 -1.96 20.45
N GLN A 83 7.25 -2.28 19.44
CA GLN A 83 7.73 -3.64 19.15
C GLN A 83 9.25 -3.64 18.90
N SER A 84 9.87 -4.82 19.00
CA SER A 84 11.28 -5.00 18.62
C SER A 84 11.49 -4.84 17.11
N GLN A 85 12.67 -4.41 16.68
CA GLN A 85 12.97 -4.11 15.28
C GLN A 85 12.75 -5.30 14.32
N GLU A 86 13.09 -6.53 14.73
CA GLU A 86 12.85 -7.74 13.93
C GLU A 86 11.35 -8.06 13.81
N ALA A 87 10.57 -7.85 14.87
CA ALA A 87 9.13 -8.04 14.85
C ALA A 87 8.45 -7.01 13.93
N VAL A 88 8.93 -5.76 13.93
CA VAL A 88 8.46 -4.69 13.03
C VAL A 88 8.70 -5.05 11.56
N SER A 89 9.87 -5.58 11.19
CA SER A 89 10.16 -5.97 9.80
C SER A 89 9.24 -7.10 9.31
N SER A 90 9.05 -8.14 10.12
CA SER A 90 8.14 -9.25 9.81
C SER A 90 6.67 -8.79 9.71
N ALA A 91 6.25 -7.90 10.62
CA ALA A 91 4.92 -7.32 10.59
C ALA A 91 4.73 -6.43 9.36
N ALA A 92 5.72 -5.61 8.99
CA ALA A 92 5.66 -4.74 7.82
C ALA A 92 5.51 -5.53 6.51
N GLU A 93 6.23 -6.65 6.36
CA GLU A 93 6.08 -7.52 5.18
C GLU A 93 4.68 -8.15 5.13
N ARG A 94 4.09 -8.55 6.27
CA ARG A 94 2.70 -9.05 6.32
C ARG A 94 1.69 -7.97 5.93
N THR A 95 1.87 -6.76 6.46
CA THR A 95 1.03 -5.60 6.10
C THR A 95 1.17 -5.28 4.61
N LEU A 96 2.37 -5.37 4.04
CA LEU A 96 2.62 -5.18 2.61
C LEU A 96 1.82 -6.17 1.77
N ILE A 97 1.89 -7.46 2.11
CA ILE A 97 1.14 -8.52 1.40
C ILE A 97 -0.36 -8.22 1.49
N SER A 98 -0.87 -7.88 2.67
CA SER A 98 -2.29 -7.57 2.86
C SER A 98 -2.73 -6.35 2.04
N ALA A 99 -1.93 -5.28 2.03
CA ALA A 99 -2.18 -4.09 1.20
C ALA A 99 -2.16 -4.42 -0.30
N CYS A 100 -1.21 -5.26 -0.73
CA CYS A 100 -1.09 -5.73 -2.12
C CYS A 100 -2.35 -6.50 -2.54
N VAL A 101 -2.84 -7.43 -1.71
CA VAL A 101 -4.07 -8.18 -1.97
C VAL A 101 -5.29 -7.26 -2.08
N CYS A 102 -5.39 -6.25 -1.20
CA CYS A 102 -6.47 -5.28 -1.26
C CYS A 102 -6.46 -4.49 -2.59
N LEU A 103 -5.28 -4.11 -3.09
CA LEU A 103 -5.15 -3.42 -4.39
C LEU A 103 -5.50 -4.35 -5.55
N GLU A 104 -5.05 -5.61 -5.53
CA GLU A 104 -5.37 -6.60 -6.57
C GLU A 104 -6.87 -6.81 -6.71
N GLN A 105 -7.57 -7.01 -5.60
CA GLN A 105 -9.03 -7.17 -5.60
C GLN A 105 -9.76 -5.90 -6.06
N SER A 106 -9.25 -4.72 -5.68
CA SER A 106 -9.79 -3.45 -6.17
C SER A 106 -9.57 -3.28 -7.67
N MET A 107 -8.44 -3.71 -8.21
CA MET A 107 -8.17 -3.66 -9.65
C MET A 107 -8.98 -4.69 -10.41
N GLU A 108 -9.25 -5.87 -9.84
CA GLU A 108 -10.15 -6.85 -10.44
C GLU A 108 -11.56 -6.26 -10.65
N LEU A 109 -12.10 -5.57 -9.63
CA LEU A 109 -13.39 -4.86 -9.74
C LEU A 109 -13.43 -3.81 -10.85
N GLN A 110 -12.29 -3.16 -11.15
CA GLN A 110 -12.21 -2.09 -12.15
C GLN A 110 -11.88 -2.60 -13.55
N THR A 111 -11.10 -3.67 -13.66
CA THR A 111 -10.56 -4.15 -14.94
C THR A 111 -11.36 -5.30 -15.54
N ASP A 112 -12.12 -6.04 -14.73
CA ASP A 112 -12.90 -7.20 -15.21
C ASP A 112 -13.93 -6.80 -16.28
N ASP A 113 -13.93 -7.55 -17.38
CA ASP A 113 -14.76 -7.28 -18.55
C ASP A 113 -16.26 -7.50 -18.30
N LEU A 114 -16.61 -8.46 -17.45
CA LEU A 114 -18.00 -8.70 -17.04
C LEU A 114 -18.55 -7.54 -16.22
N LEU A 115 -17.66 -6.77 -15.57
CA LEU A 115 -17.99 -5.69 -14.64
C LEU A 115 -17.91 -4.29 -15.24
N ARG A 116 -17.73 -4.16 -16.57
CA ARG A 116 -17.66 -2.86 -17.26
C ARG A 116 -18.80 -1.90 -16.89
N GLY A 117 -20.03 -2.40 -16.75
CA GLY A 117 -21.21 -1.60 -16.36
C GLY A 117 -21.20 -1.09 -14.92
N PHE A 118 -20.31 -1.60 -14.06
CA PHE A 118 -20.15 -1.21 -12.66
C PHE A 118 -18.88 -0.37 -12.41
N ARG A 119 -18.05 -0.12 -13.43
CA ARG A 119 -16.79 0.62 -13.27
C ARG A 119 -16.97 2.00 -12.65
N TRP A 120 -18.04 2.71 -13.01
CA TRP A 120 -18.37 4.03 -12.44
C TRP A 120 -18.47 4.01 -10.92
N LEU A 121 -18.96 2.89 -10.34
CA LEU A 121 -19.08 2.73 -8.90
C LEU A 121 -17.68 2.63 -8.28
N PHE A 122 -16.86 1.72 -8.79
CA PHE A 122 -15.54 1.43 -8.22
C PHE A 122 -14.47 2.45 -8.58
N ALA A 123 -14.65 3.24 -9.63
CA ALA A 123 -13.80 4.36 -9.99
C ALA A 123 -13.80 5.46 -8.92
N SER A 124 -14.88 5.58 -8.15
CA SER A 124 -15.01 6.51 -7.03
C SER A 124 -14.43 5.95 -5.72
N TYR A 125 -14.29 4.62 -5.60
CA TYR A 125 -13.77 3.96 -4.40
C TYR A 125 -12.30 3.59 -4.56
N ASN A 126 -11.42 4.57 -4.38
CA ASN A 126 -9.99 4.39 -4.54
C ASN A 126 -9.33 3.87 -3.27
N GLN A 127 -8.55 2.78 -3.39
CA GLN A 127 -7.78 2.21 -2.27
C GLN A 127 -6.43 2.92 -2.08
N PHE A 128 -6.44 4.25 -2.12
CA PHE A 128 -5.21 5.06 -2.04
C PHE A 128 -4.46 4.88 -0.71
N HIS A 129 -5.12 4.48 0.37
CA HIS A 129 -4.45 4.12 1.63
C HIS A 129 -3.52 2.92 1.46
N CYS A 130 -3.97 1.87 0.77
CA CYS A 130 -3.17 0.68 0.51
C CYS A 130 -2.04 1.00 -0.46
N LEU A 131 -2.30 1.81 -1.49
CA LEU A 131 -1.27 2.25 -2.44
C LEU A 131 -0.20 3.11 -1.74
N MET A 132 -0.61 4.04 -0.88
CA MET A 132 0.29 4.87 -0.09
C MET A 132 1.22 4.00 0.76
N TYR A 133 0.66 3.05 1.52
CA TYR A 133 1.45 2.14 2.35
C TYR A 133 2.44 1.31 1.53
N VAL A 134 1.97 0.74 0.41
CA VAL A 134 2.82 -0.03 -0.50
C VAL A 134 4.00 0.79 -1.01
N LEU A 135 3.75 2.02 -1.47
CA LEU A 135 4.80 2.89 -1.98
C LEU A 135 5.77 3.33 -0.88
N TRP A 136 5.27 3.59 0.33
CA TRP A 136 6.08 3.84 1.51
C TRP A 136 7.01 2.66 1.80
N HIS A 137 6.46 1.44 1.87
CA HIS A 137 7.24 0.23 2.11
C HIS A 137 8.31 0.04 1.02
N LEU A 138 8.00 0.30 -0.24
CA LEU A 138 8.98 0.23 -1.33
C LEU A 138 10.09 1.28 -1.20
N CYS A 139 9.79 2.46 -0.65
CA CYS A 139 10.82 3.48 -0.35
C CYS A 139 11.75 3.03 0.79
N ALA A 140 11.19 2.44 1.84
CA ALA A 140 11.94 1.99 3.02
C ALA A 140 12.73 0.70 2.74
N GLN A 141 12.12 -0.25 2.04
CA GLN A 141 12.67 -1.57 1.75
C GLN A 141 12.46 -1.90 0.25
N PRO A 142 13.37 -1.44 -0.63
CA PRO A 142 13.24 -1.58 -2.08
C PRO A 142 13.48 -3.02 -2.59
N THR A 143 13.91 -3.93 -1.72
CA THR A 143 14.19 -5.34 -2.02
C THR A 143 13.43 -6.26 -1.09
N GLY A 144 12.93 -7.38 -1.60
CA GLY A 144 12.18 -8.34 -0.81
C GLY A 144 11.51 -9.39 -1.69
N PRO A 145 10.97 -10.46 -1.10
CA PRO A 145 10.37 -11.57 -1.84
C PRO A 145 9.13 -11.15 -2.63
N HIS A 146 8.38 -10.15 -2.15
CA HIS A 146 7.12 -9.73 -2.77
C HIS A 146 7.21 -8.45 -3.60
N VAL A 147 8.38 -7.80 -3.66
CA VAL A 147 8.57 -6.51 -4.34
C VAL A 147 8.15 -6.55 -5.82
N VAL A 148 8.41 -7.64 -6.55
CA VAL A 148 8.02 -7.75 -7.97
C VAL A 148 6.51 -7.74 -8.14
N ARG A 149 5.79 -8.55 -7.33
CA ARG A 149 4.32 -8.59 -7.33
C ARG A 149 3.74 -7.23 -6.99
N VAL A 150 4.33 -6.58 -6.00
CA VAL A 150 3.92 -5.26 -5.53
C VAL A 150 4.10 -4.18 -6.61
N TRP A 151 5.22 -4.18 -7.34
CA TRP A 151 5.39 -3.24 -8.45
C TRP A 151 4.39 -3.48 -9.57
N ASN A 152 4.08 -4.73 -9.91
CA ASN A 152 3.09 -5.04 -10.94
C ASN A 152 1.71 -4.45 -10.60
N ILE A 153 1.27 -4.56 -9.34
CA ILE A 153 -0.01 -3.99 -8.93
C ILE A 153 0.04 -2.46 -8.87
N VAL A 154 1.15 -1.87 -8.42
CA VAL A 154 1.36 -0.41 -8.47
C VAL A 154 1.22 0.09 -9.91
N ASP A 155 1.96 -0.51 -10.85
CA ASP A 155 1.94 -0.09 -12.24
C ASP A 155 0.55 -0.24 -12.87
N LEU A 156 -0.20 -1.29 -12.52
CA LEU A 156 -1.59 -1.46 -12.93
C LEU A 156 -2.50 -0.34 -12.40
N VAL A 157 -2.39 0.00 -11.10
CA VAL A 157 -3.21 1.05 -10.49
C VAL A 157 -2.95 2.42 -11.14
N PHE A 158 -1.68 2.75 -11.39
CA PHE A 158 -1.30 3.99 -12.09
C PHE A 158 -1.81 3.99 -13.53
N ASN A 159 -1.62 2.90 -14.26
CA ASN A 159 -2.10 2.77 -15.64
C ASN A 159 -3.63 2.97 -15.73
N VAL A 160 -4.41 2.30 -14.87
CA VAL A 160 -5.87 2.45 -14.84
C VAL A 160 -6.29 3.85 -14.42
N THR A 161 -5.58 4.47 -13.47
CA THR A 161 -5.95 5.79 -12.95
C THR A 161 -5.64 6.91 -13.94
N GLU A 162 -4.53 6.84 -14.66
CA GLU A 162 -4.07 7.90 -15.56
C GLU A 162 -4.61 7.78 -16.99
N ASN A 163 -4.88 6.55 -17.46
CA ASN A 163 -5.27 6.30 -18.85
C ASN A 163 -6.76 6.06 -19.07
N ASP A 164 -7.59 5.98 -18.01
CA ASP A 164 -9.04 5.87 -18.15
C ASP A 164 -9.69 7.27 -18.12
N PRO A 165 -10.16 7.80 -19.27
CA PRO A 165 -10.75 9.14 -19.34
C PRO A 165 -12.14 9.22 -18.70
N THR A 166 -12.77 8.09 -18.38
CA THR A 166 -14.09 8.04 -17.75
C THR A 166 -14.01 8.15 -16.23
N ARG A 167 -12.80 8.13 -15.68
CA ARG A 167 -12.54 8.12 -14.26
C ARG A 167 -12.65 9.54 -13.67
N PRO A 168 -13.22 9.70 -12.46
CA PRO A 168 -13.18 10.96 -11.75
C PRO A 168 -11.73 11.42 -11.50
N ASP A 169 -11.55 12.74 -11.35
CA ASP A 169 -10.28 13.31 -10.90
C ASP A 169 -9.84 12.64 -9.59
N PRO A 170 -8.65 12.00 -9.53
CA PRO A 170 -8.17 11.33 -8.33
C PRO A 170 -7.79 12.31 -7.21
N GLY A 171 -7.82 13.62 -7.47
CA GLY A 171 -7.68 14.66 -6.46
C GLY A 171 -6.24 14.87 -5.99
N PRO A 172 -6.02 15.71 -4.96
CA PRO A 172 -4.70 16.18 -4.56
C PRO A 172 -3.78 15.06 -4.05
N THR A 173 -4.34 14.04 -3.39
CA THR A 173 -3.55 12.90 -2.88
C THR A 173 -2.85 12.13 -4.00
N TRP A 174 -3.38 12.17 -5.23
CA TRP A 174 -2.74 11.51 -6.37
C TRP A 174 -1.33 12.05 -6.64
N LYS A 175 -1.12 13.36 -6.48
CA LYS A 175 0.22 13.97 -6.66
C LYS A 175 1.23 13.43 -5.64
N VAL A 176 0.80 13.20 -4.40
CA VAL A 176 1.64 12.61 -3.36
C VAL A 176 2.01 11.17 -3.73
N LEU A 177 1.05 10.41 -4.23
CA LEU A 177 1.27 9.03 -4.69
C LEU A 177 2.23 8.97 -5.90
N GLN A 178 2.10 9.89 -6.86
CA GLN A 178 3.02 10.02 -7.98
C GLN A 178 4.46 10.27 -7.51
N HIS A 179 4.64 11.25 -6.62
CA HIS A 179 5.96 11.56 -6.06
C HIS A 179 6.56 10.38 -5.29
N LEU A 180 5.74 9.69 -4.51
CA LEU A 180 6.14 8.48 -3.80
C LEU A 180 6.58 7.35 -4.74
N ARG A 181 5.86 7.14 -5.85
CA ARG A 181 6.23 6.16 -6.86
C ARG A 181 7.57 6.49 -7.50
N GLU A 182 7.80 7.76 -7.83
CA GLU A 182 9.09 8.21 -8.36
C GLU A 182 10.23 7.95 -7.36
N LYS A 183 10.05 8.31 -6.09
CA LYS A 183 11.05 8.07 -5.03
C LYS A 183 11.33 6.58 -4.83
N ALA A 184 10.29 5.74 -4.81
CA ALA A 184 10.43 4.29 -4.71
C ALA A 184 11.20 3.71 -5.91
N ALA A 185 10.92 4.20 -7.12
CA ALA A 185 11.62 3.77 -8.33
C ALA A 185 13.10 4.16 -8.31
N GLN A 186 13.43 5.38 -7.85
CA GLN A 186 14.81 5.83 -7.66
C GLN A 186 15.57 4.95 -6.66
N ARG A 187 14.97 4.63 -5.51
CA ARG A 187 15.57 3.74 -4.50
C ARG A 187 15.85 2.35 -5.06
N ARG A 188 14.89 1.78 -5.81
CA ARG A 188 15.07 0.49 -6.50
C ARG A 188 16.24 0.52 -7.50
N GLY A 189 16.34 1.59 -8.30
CA GLY A 189 17.44 1.78 -9.24
C GLY A 189 18.81 1.86 -8.56
N ASN A 190 18.91 2.62 -7.46
CA ASN A 190 20.14 2.77 -6.70
C ASN A 190 20.64 1.43 -6.13
N VAL A 191 19.74 0.59 -5.61
CA VAL A 191 20.10 -0.74 -5.07
C VAL A 191 20.53 -1.71 -6.17
N ALA A 192 19.91 -1.63 -7.35
CA ALA A 192 20.33 -2.41 -8.51
C ALA A 192 21.74 -2.04 -9.00
N MET A 193 22.10 -0.75 -8.94
CA MET A 193 23.45 -0.28 -9.31
C MET A 193 24.50 -0.57 -8.22
N SER A 194 24.12 -0.62 -6.94
CA SER A 194 25.04 -0.90 -5.83
C SER A 194 25.26 -2.39 -5.56
N SER A 195 24.61 -3.30 -6.29
CA SER A 195 24.81 -4.74 -6.21
C SER A 195 25.67 -5.26 -7.38
N PRO A 196 27.01 -5.07 -7.39
CA PRO A 196 27.87 -5.75 -8.32
C PRO A 196 28.19 -7.17 -7.83
N THR A 197 28.03 -8.13 -8.74
CA THR A 197 28.54 -9.51 -8.73
C THR A 197 29.72 -9.76 -7.79
N GLN A 198 29.47 -10.30 -6.59
CA GLN A 198 30.50 -11.05 -5.86
C GLN A 198 30.50 -12.50 -6.35
N ALA A 199 31.36 -12.78 -7.34
CA ALA A 199 31.88 -14.12 -7.56
C ALA A 199 33.23 -14.23 -6.81
N HIS A 200 33.32 -15.19 -5.89
CA HIS A 200 34.50 -15.51 -5.07
C HIS A 200 35.72 -15.96 -5.92
N GLY A 201 36.93 -15.53 -5.52
CA GLY A 201 38.26 -15.75 -6.17
C GLY A 201 38.92 -17.12 -5.89
N PRO A 202 40.28 -17.28 -5.85
CA PRO A 202 41.33 -16.28 -5.55
C PRO A 202 42.66 -16.39 -6.38
N SER A 203 43.71 -15.70 -5.90
CA SER A 203 45.14 -15.58 -6.34
C SER A 203 45.43 -14.20 -6.98
N ASP A 204 46.43 -13.40 -6.61
CA ASP A 204 47.60 -13.57 -5.74
C ASP A 204 48.16 -12.18 -5.34
N GLU A 205 49.05 -12.16 -4.35
CA GLU A 205 49.69 -11.03 -3.67
C GLU A 205 50.26 -9.88 -4.54
N ARG A 206 50.11 -8.61 -4.08
CA ARG A 206 51.17 -7.78 -3.46
C ARG A 206 50.77 -6.31 -3.27
N VAL A 207 51.27 -5.74 -2.18
CA VAL A 207 51.13 -4.39 -1.60
C VAL A 207 52.53 -3.70 -1.69
N PRO A 208 52.80 -2.40 -1.37
CA PRO A 208 52.03 -1.14 -1.28
C PRO A 208 52.67 0.03 -2.10
N GLU A 209 52.14 1.26 -1.94
CA GLU A 209 52.75 2.62 -2.03
C GLU A 209 51.96 3.54 -2.98
N SER A 210 51.69 4.83 -2.75
CA SER A 210 51.92 5.79 -1.68
C SER A 210 50.97 7.00 -1.90
N ARG A 211 50.78 7.79 -0.83
CA ARG A 211 49.94 8.99 -0.64
C ARG A 211 49.94 10.01 -1.79
N THR A 212 48.79 10.65 -2.04
CA THR A 212 48.64 12.12 -1.93
C THR A 212 47.18 12.53 -1.81
N ALA A 213 46.92 13.44 -0.87
CA ALA A 213 45.67 14.16 -0.71
C ALA A 213 45.62 15.32 -1.71
N GLU A 214 44.50 15.53 -2.39
CA GLU A 214 44.12 16.85 -2.90
C GLU A 214 42.61 17.07 -2.73
N GLN A 215 42.32 18.20 -2.09
CA GLN A 215 41.03 18.84 -1.93
C GLN A 215 40.65 19.57 -3.23
N HIS A 216 39.40 19.48 -3.65
CA HIS A 216 38.69 20.55 -4.36
C HIS A 216 37.19 20.38 -4.08
N SER A 217 36.65 21.22 -3.19
CA SER A 217 36.00 22.50 -3.50
C SER A 217 34.57 22.29 -3.96
N GLY A 218 33.65 22.73 -3.11
CA GLY A 218 32.23 22.69 -3.34
C GLY A 218 31.83 23.50 -4.58
N GLN A 219 30.75 23.04 -5.20
CA GLN A 219 29.96 23.86 -6.09
C GLN A 219 28.50 23.55 -5.81
N GLU A 220 27.89 24.44 -5.03
CA GLU A 220 26.45 24.57 -4.87
C GLU A 220 25.87 24.84 -6.27
N LEU A 221 25.09 23.89 -6.77
CA LEU A 221 24.17 24.15 -7.87
C LEU A 221 22.84 24.53 -7.25
N GLU A 222 22.60 25.84 -7.20
CA GLU A 222 21.28 26.44 -7.05
C GLU A 222 20.37 25.92 -8.18
N GLY A 223 19.69 24.81 -7.92
CA GLY A 223 18.50 24.40 -8.65
C GLY A 223 17.31 25.10 -8.03
N THR A 224 16.72 26.04 -8.75
CA THR A 224 15.51 26.78 -8.40
C THR A 224 14.38 25.76 -8.18
N GLY A 225 14.21 25.34 -6.92
CA GLY A 225 13.16 24.43 -6.50
C GLY A 225 11.83 25.12 -6.62
N ASP A 226 11.00 24.62 -7.53
CA ASP A 226 9.63 25.04 -7.73
C ASP A 226 8.89 24.93 -6.38
N GLY A 227 8.57 26.08 -5.76
CA GLY A 227 8.08 26.21 -4.38
C GLY A 227 6.72 25.57 -4.09
N PHE A 228 6.22 24.76 -5.03
CA PHE A 228 5.02 23.95 -4.90
C PHE A 228 5.31 22.50 -4.49
N GLY A 229 6.54 21.99 -4.67
CA GLY A 229 6.92 20.64 -4.25
C GLY A 229 6.95 20.47 -2.73
N ASP A 230 7.42 21.50 -2.02
CA ASP A 230 7.62 21.49 -0.56
C ASP A 230 6.33 21.58 0.27
N LEU A 231 5.21 22.02 -0.33
CA LEU A 231 3.93 22.19 0.35
C LEU A 231 3.04 20.94 0.32
N LEU A 232 3.32 19.98 -0.58
CA LEU A 232 2.49 18.78 -0.76
C LEU A 232 3.14 17.51 -0.20
N ALA A 233 4.46 17.51 0.01
CA ALA A 233 5.18 16.46 0.68
C ALA A 233 6.21 17.10 1.62
N PRO A 234 5.92 17.26 2.92
CA PRO A 234 6.97 17.65 3.87
C PRO A 234 8.18 16.70 3.72
N PRO A 235 9.39 17.10 4.15
CA PRO A 235 10.57 16.24 4.12
C PRO A 235 10.36 15.07 5.10
N LEU A 236 9.58 14.08 4.67
CA LEU A 236 9.23 12.90 5.44
C LEU A 236 10.39 11.94 5.36
N ASP A 237 10.87 11.52 6.53
CA ASP A 237 11.80 10.42 6.60
C ASP A 237 11.10 9.14 6.10
N PRO A 238 11.56 8.53 4.98
CA PRO A 238 10.96 7.31 4.47
C PRO A 238 11.06 6.13 5.43
N SER A 239 11.97 6.15 6.42
CA SER A 239 12.02 5.15 7.48
C SER A 239 11.06 5.38 8.64
N SER A 240 10.48 6.58 8.77
CA SER A 240 9.65 6.96 9.91
C SER A 240 8.17 6.69 9.64
N LEU A 241 7.71 5.49 9.95
CA LEU A 241 6.30 5.10 9.83
C LEU A 241 5.35 6.10 10.53
N THR A 242 5.77 6.67 11.66
CA THR A 242 5.01 7.67 12.43
C THR A 242 4.81 8.98 11.68
N GLU A 243 5.83 9.50 10.99
CA GLU A 243 5.70 10.70 10.15
C GLU A 243 4.75 10.46 8.96
N TRP A 244 4.80 9.25 8.40
CA TRP A 244 3.91 8.83 7.32
C TRP A 244 2.45 8.65 7.76
N ILE A 245 2.24 8.13 8.97
CA ILE A 245 0.90 8.03 9.56
C ILE A 245 0.34 9.42 9.81
N ASN A 246 1.12 10.32 10.40
CA ASN A 246 0.73 11.72 10.60
C ASN A 246 0.43 12.44 9.27
N LEU A 247 1.20 12.17 8.21
CA LEU A 247 0.89 12.67 6.86
C LEU A 247 -0.46 12.15 6.39
N SER A 248 -0.71 10.83 6.52
CA SER A 248 -1.98 10.25 6.07
C SER A 248 -3.18 10.78 6.88
N GLU A 249 -3.02 11.05 8.18
CA GLU A 249 -4.04 11.72 9.00
C GLU A 249 -4.27 13.18 8.58
N ASN A 250 -3.19 13.93 8.32
CA ASN A 250 -3.25 15.33 7.88
C ASN A 250 -3.85 15.49 6.48
N LEU A 251 -3.64 14.52 5.58
CA LEU A 251 -4.28 14.47 4.27
C LEU A 251 -5.78 14.11 4.36
N GLY A 252 -6.33 13.92 5.56
CA GLY A 252 -7.73 13.54 5.76
C GLY A 252 -8.03 12.13 5.29
N MET A 253 -7.01 11.30 5.06
CA MET A 253 -7.16 9.98 4.45
C MET A 253 -7.89 8.98 5.36
N TYR A 254 -8.05 9.27 6.66
CA TYR A 254 -8.88 8.44 7.55
C TYR A 254 -10.22 9.09 7.91
N ARG A 255 -10.57 10.25 7.34
CA ARG A 255 -11.94 10.77 7.43
C ARG A 255 -12.80 10.06 6.38
N PHE A 256 -13.47 9.02 6.81
CA PHE A 256 -14.67 8.56 6.11
C PHE A 256 -15.74 9.64 6.32
N GLU A 257 -16.11 10.36 5.26
CA GLU A 257 -17.28 11.25 5.32
C GLU A 257 -18.52 10.41 5.70
N PRO A 258 -19.37 10.93 6.61
CA PRO A 258 -20.54 10.23 7.12
C PRO A 258 -21.63 10.00 6.07
#